data_AF-A0A815WBS2-F1
#
_entry.id   AF-A0A815WBS2-F1
#
_cell.length_a   1.000
_cell.length_b   1.000
_cell.length_c   1.000
_cell.angle_alpha   90.00
_cell.angle_beta   90.00
_cell.angle_gamma   90.00
#
_symmetry.space_group_name_H-M   'P 1'
#
loop_
_entity.id
_entity.type
_entity.pdbx_description
1 polymer ?
#
loop_
_entity_poly.entity_id
_entity_poly.type
_entity_poly.pdbx_seq_one_letter_code
_entity_poly.pdbx_strand_id
1 'polypeptide(L)'
;MCGTPLAFMPADQTKTEITVGSLDQPIALTPEEQIGIESRLHWTSTLLELPAKTTQENNATSINIINYQHPDHETATSDWLNMIKNRN
;
A
#
# COMPACT_ATOMS: atom_id res chain seq x y z
N MET A 1 7.30 -0.24 10.50
CA MET A 1 5.99 -0.64 9.92
C MET A 1 5.17 0.61 9.63
N CYS A 2 4.39 0.63 8.55
CA CYS A 2 3.58 1.77 8.11
C CYS A 2 2.24 1.94 8.86
N GLY A 3 1.85 1.00 9.73
CA GLY A 3 0.61 1.09 10.52
C GLY A 3 -0.67 0.75 9.75
N THR A 4 -0.57 0.34 8.49
CA THR A 4 -1.72 -0.10 7.69
C THR A 4 -2.33 -1.37 8.30
N PRO A 5 -3.61 -1.38 8.70
CA PRO A 5 -4.26 -2.60 9.17
C PRO A 5 -4.38 -3.58 8.01
N LEU A 6 -3.88 -4.81 8.20
CA LEU A 6 -3.94 -5.88 7.18
C LEU A 6 -5.02 -6.91 7.47
N ALA A 7 -5.30 -7.15 8.76
CA ALA A 7 -6.29 -8.10 9.19
C ALA A 7 -6.93 -7.65 10.51
N PHE A 8 -8.19 -8.03 10.69
CA PHE A 8 -8.93 -7.87 11.93
C PHE A 8 -9.69 -9.17 12.22
N MET A 9 -9.62 -9.64 13.46
CA MET A 9 -10.39 -10.79 13.91
C MET A 9 -11.05 -10.41 15.24
N PRO A 10 -12.38 -10.25 15.27
CA PRO A 10 -13.11 -10.05 16.51
C PRO A 10 -12.85 -11.22 17.46
N ALA A 11 -12.64 -10.93 18.75
CA ALA A 11 -12.26 -11.94 19.75
C ALA A 11 -13.30 -13.06 19.94
N ASP A 12 -14.56 -12.79 19.57
CA ASP A 12 -15.71 -13.67 19.68
C ASP A 12 -16.13 -14.32 18.35
N GLN A 13 -15.35 -14.12 17.28
CA GLN A 13 -15.65 -14.64 15.95
C GLN A 13 -14.55 -15.56 15.43
N THR A 14 -14.95 -16.43 14.51
CA THR A 14 -14.03 -17.36 13.81
C THR A 14 -13.59 -16.85 12.45
N LYS A 15 -14.11 -15.70 12.02
CA LYS A 15 -13.82 -15.09 10.73
C LYS A 15 -12.77 -13.99 10.90
N THR A 16 -11.81 -13.99 9.99
CA THR A 16 -10.83 -12.91 9.85
C THR A 16 -11.23 -12.03 8.69
N GLU A 17 -11.30 -10.73 8.93
CA GLU A 17 -11.42 -9.71 7.91
C GLU A 17 -10.03 -9.36 7.39
N ILE A 18 -9.89 -9.26 6.08
CA ILE A 18 -8.63 -8.96 5.40
C ILE A 18 -8.79 -7.69 4.59
N THR A 19 -7.78 -6.82 4.61
CA THR A 19 -7.76 -5.61 3.79
C THR A 19 -7.65 -5.97 2.32
N VAL A 20 -8.73 -5.79 1.55
CA VAL A 20 -8.78 -6.16 0.12
C VAL A 20 -7.62 -5.54 -0.68
N GLY A 21 -7.29 -4.28 -0.43
CA GLY A 21 -6.22 -3.57 -1.14
C GLY A 21 -4.80 -4.09 -0.87
N SER A 22 -4.59 -4.99 0.10
CA SER A 22 -3.29 -5.62 0.35
C SER A 22 -3.11 -6.97 -0.34
N LEU A 23 -4.10 -7.45 -1.09
CA LEU A 23 -4.03 -8.69 -1.86
C LEU A 23 -3.31 -8.47 -3.19
N ASP A 24 -2.74 -9.55 -3.75
CA ASP A 24 -2.08 -9.49 -5.07
C ASP A 24 -3.07 -9.20 -6.21
N GLN A 25 -4.34 -9.62 -6.05
CA GLN A 25 -5.41 -9.43 -7.03
C GLN A 25 -6.66 -8.78 -6.39
N PRO A 26 -6.58 -7.50 -6.00
CA PRO A 26 -7.67 -6.83 -5.27
C PRO A 26 -8.92 -6.65 -6.13
N ILE A 27 -8.76 -6.57 -7.46
CA ILE A 27 -9.87 -6.39 -8.42
C ILE A 27 -10.81 -7.60 -8.42
N ALA A 28 -10.31 -8.80 -8.09
CA ALA A 28 -11.12 -10.01 -8.02
C ALA A 28 -12.12 -10.02 -6.84
N LEU A 29 -11.98 -9.10 -5.88
CA LEU A 29 -12.77 -9.04 -4.66
C LEU A 29 -13.37 -7.63 -4.49
N THR A 30 -14.27 -7.27 -5.40
CA THR A 30 -14.98 -5.99 -5.32
C THR A 30 -15.92 -5.99 -4.11
N PRO A 31 -15.88 -4.97 -3.23
CA PRO A 31 -16.79 -4.88 -2.08
C PRO A 31 -18.27 -4.78 -2.51
N GLU A 32 -19.14 -5.51 -1.82
CA GLU A 32 -20.58 -5.58 -2.13
C GLU A 32 -21.46 -4.81 -1.12
N GLU A 33 -20.96 -4.55 0.08
CA GLU A 33 -21.69 -3.93 1.17
C GLU A 33 -20.82 -2.91 1.93
N GLN A 34 -21.47 -1.91 2.55
CA GLN A 34 -20.83 -0.95 3.46
C GLN A 34 -21.47 -1.06 4.84
N ILE A 35 -20.64 -1.21 5.88
CA ILE A 35 -21.04 -1.32 7.28
C ILE A 35 -20.42 -0.17 8.07
N GLY A 36 -21.12 0.35 9.09
CA GLY A 36 -20.60 1.44 9.94
C GLY A 36 -20.63 2.83 9.30
N ILE A 37 -21.63 3.09 8.45
CA ILE A 37 -21.70 4.32 7.64
C ILE A 37 -22.00 5.59 8.45
N GLU A 38 -22.36 5.47 9.73
CA GLU A 38 -22.68 6.58 10.64
C GLU A 38 -21.50 7.54 10.80
N SER A 39 -20.28 7.01 10.75
CA SER A 39 -19.03 7.78 10.81
C SER A 39 -18.33 7.94 9.46
N ARG A 40 -19.03 7.66 8.35
CA ARG A 40 -18.46 7.77 7.01
C ARG A 40 -18.03 9.22 6.73
N LEU A 41 -16.78 9.39 6.31
CA LEU A 41 -16.25 10.69 5.91
C LEU A 41 -16.99 11.19 4.67
N HIS A 42 -17.67 12.35 4.76
CA HIS A 42 -18.58 12.84 3.73
C HIS A 42 -17.93 12.97 2.33
N TRP A 43 -16.65 13.35 2.27
CA TRP A 43 -15.92 13.58 1.02
C TRP A 43 -15.50 12.30 0.29
N THR A 44 -15.63 11.11 0.91
CA THR A 44 -15.26 9.84 0.26
C THR A 44 -16.07 9.56 -1.01
N SER A 45 -17.32 10.02 -1.05
CA SER A 45 -18.20 9.90 -2.22
C SER A 45 -17.74 10.73 -3.43
N THR A 46 -16.96 11.79 -3.21
CA THR A 46 -16.51 12.72 -4.27
C THR A 46 -15.06 12.46 -4.69
N LEU A 47 -14.43 11.39 -4.21
CA LEU A 47 -12.99 11.15 -4.42
C LEU A 47 -12.61 11.05 -5.90
N LEU A 48 -13.48 10.43 -6.71
CA LEU A 48 -13.26 10.25 -8.15
C LEU A 48 -13.43 11.54 -8.96
N GLU A 49 -13.96 12.60 -8.37
CA GLU A 49 -14.15 13.90 -9.01
C GLU A 49 -12.93 14.82 -8.83
N LEU A 50 -11.98 14.44 -7.98
CA LEU A 50 -10.76 15.20 -7.76
C LEU A 50 -9.89 15.21 -9.02
N PRO A 51 -9.13 16.30 -9.28
CA PRO A 51 -8.17 16.32 -10.36
C PRO A 51 -7.17 15.15 -10.24
N ALA A 52 -7.24 14.23 -11.21
CA ALA A 52 -6.33 13.10 -11.28
C ALA A 52 -5.10 13.43 -12.12
N LYS A 53 -3.97 12.84 -11.75
CA LYS A 53 -2.75 12.84 -12.55
C LYS A 53 -2.25 11.41 -12.66
N THR A 54 -1.81 11.02 -13.84
CA THR A 54 -1.01 9.82 -14.00
C THR A 54 0.31 9.96 -13.25
N THR A 55 0.95 8.83 -12.94
CA THR A 55 2.30 8.82 -12.38
C THR A 55 3.28 9.63 -13.22
N GLN A 56 3.16 9.55 -14.56
CA GLN A 56 4.00 10.29 -15.49
C GLN A 56 3.80 11.81 -15.37
N GLU A 57 2.55 12.28 -15.26
CA GLU A 57 2.24 13.71 -15.09
C GLU A 57 2.67 14.22 -13.71
N ASN A 58 2.66 13.37 -12.67
CA ASN A 58 3.12 13.73 -11.33
C ASN A 58 4.65 13.77 -11.22
N ASN A 59 5.36 12.95 -12.00
CA ASN A 59 6.82 12.80 -11.97
C ASN A 59 7.52 13.56 -13.11
N ALA A 60 6.92 14.65 -13.62
CA ALA A 60 7.42 15.40 -14.78
C ALA A 60 8.86 15.95 -14.63
N THR A 61 9.38 16.04 -13.41
CA THR A 61 10.80 16.23 -13.12
C THR A 61 11.43 14.89 -12.77
N SER A 62 12.50 14.51 -13.49
CA SER A 62 13.33 13.34 -13.18
C SER A 62 14.01 13.49 -11.83
N ILE A 63 13.28 13.20 -10.75
CA ILE A 63 13.84 13.06 -9.41
C ILE A 63 14.71 11.81 -9.43
N ASN A 64 15.97 11.94 -9.01
CA ASN A 64 16.86 10.79 -8.83
C ASN A 64 16.35 9.95 -7.64
N ILE A 65 15.40 9.04 -7.90
CA ILE A 65 14.87 8.12 -6.90
C ILE A 65 15.97 7.10 -6.58
N ILE A 66 16.53 7.20 -5.38
CA ILE A 66 17.46 6.20 -4.87
C ILE A 66 16.63 5.11 -4.17
N ASN A 67 16.64 3.90 -4.74
CA ASN A 67 15.96 2.75 -4.17
C ASN A 67 16.84 2.08 -3.11
N TYR A 68 16.35 2.04 -1.87
CA TYR A 68 17.00 1.36 -0.75
C TYR A 68 16.26 0.09 -0.30
N GLN A 69 15.24 -0.34 -1.06
CA GLN A 69 14.55 -1.60 -0.81
C GLN A 69 15.49 -2.78 -1.12
N HIS A 70 15.31 -3.89 -0.40
CA HIS A 70 15.95 -5.17 -0.75
C HIS A 70 15.58 -5.51 -2.21
N PRO A 71 16.53 -5.91 -3.06
CA PRO A 71 16.21 -6.44 -4.39
C PRO A 71 15.24 -7.64 -4.29
N ASP A 72 14.36 -7.86 -5.27
CA ASP A 72 13.38 -8.96 -5.25
C ASP A 72 13.99 -10.33 -5.62
N HIS A 73 15.26 -10.54 -5.31
CA HIS A 73 16.00 -11.78 -5.50
C HIS A 73 16.97 -12.00 -4.35
N GLU A 74 17.42 -13.24 -4.20
CA GLU A 74 18.45 -13.60 -3.21
C GLU A 74 19.73 -12.82 -3.49
N THR A 75 20.18 -12.05 -2.49
CA THR A 75 21.46 -11.34 -2.52
C THR A 75 22.41 -11.97 -1.52
N ALA A 76 23.70 -12.01 -1.86
CA ALA A 76 24.69 -12.49 -0.91
C ALA A 76 24.86 -11.46 0.22
N THR A 77 25.24 -11.91 1.42
CA THR A 77 25.51 -11.03 2.57
C THR A 77 26.56 -9.94 2.25
N SER A 78 27.48 -10.22 1.32
CA SER A 78 28.47 -9.25 0.82
C SER A 78 27.83 -8.06 0.10
N ASP A 79 26.75 -8.27 -0.64
CA ASP A 79 26.07 -7.25 -1.44
C ASP A 79 25.40 -6.24 -0.50
N TRP A 80 24.81 -6.76 0.57
CA TRP A 80 24.24 -5.98 1.65
C TRP A 80 25.26 -5.11 2.39
N LEU A 81 26.42 -5.68 2.74
CA LEU A 81 27.48 -4.93 3.41
C LEU A 81 28.04 -3.80 2.53
N ASN A 82 28.12 -4.01 1.22
CA ASN A 82 28.55 -2.98 0.27
C ASN A 82 27.50 -1.86 0.13
N MET A 83 26.21 -2.19 0.11
CA MET A 83 25.12 -1.20 0.13
C MET A 83 25.08 -0.37 1.41
N ILE A 84 25.51 -0.91 2.56
CA ILE A 84 25.57 -0.16 3.83
C ILE A 84 26.82 0.73 3.90
N LYS A 85 27.98 0.26 3.43
CA LYS A 85 29.25 1.00 3.49
C LYS A 85 29.31 2.21 2.56
N ASN A 86 28.57 2.18 1.44
CA ASN A 86 28.50 3.28 0.48
C ASN A 86 27.34 4.26 0.78
N ARG A 87 26.77 4.22 1.99
CA ARG A 87 25.84 5.25 2.47
C ARG A 87 26.65 6.49 2.87
N ASN A 88 26.51 7.59 2.12
CA ASN A 88 26.98 8.92 2.55
C ASN A 88 26.40 9.28 3.92
#